data_AF-A0A973Z1Z7-F1
#
_entry.id   AF-A0A973Z1Z7-F1
#
_cell.length_a   1.000
_cell.length_b   1.000
_cell.length_c   1.000
_cell.angle_alpha   90.00
_cell.angle_beta   90.00
_cell.angle_gamma   90.00
#
_symmetry.space_group_name_H-M   'P 1'
#
loop_
_entity.id
_entity.type
_entity.pdbx_description
1 polymer ?
#
loop_
_entity_poly.entity_id
_entity_poly.type
_entity_poly.pdbx_seq_one_letter_code
_entity_poly.pdbx_strand_id
1 'polypeptide(L)'
;MRKMKMLALALALSGASVVAVGGAAAKPANVSAAVANADARTADNVKLDESRKPAEVLQFLGLSAGMRAIDLFGGNRYWAEIMAPAVGPKGHVTVW
;
A
#
# COMPACT_ATOMS: atom_id res chain seq x y z
N MET A 1 8.03 -15.43 -55.48
CA MET A 1 7.98 -14.03 -54.98
C MET A 1 6.89 -13.75 -53.93
N ARG A 2 5.86 -14.60 -53.74
CA ARG A 2 4.76 -14.35 -52.79
C ARG A 2 5.04 -14.76 -51.33
N LYS A 3 6.01 -15.67 -51.11
CA LYS A 3 6.41 -16.12 -49.75
C LYS A 3 7.43 -15.21 -49.04
N MET A 4 8.12 -14.35 -49.80
CA MET A 4 9.12 -13.42 -49.24
C MET A 4 8.47 -12.21 -48.52
N LYS A 5 7.24 -11.85 -48.90
CA LYS A 5 6.48 -10.78 -48.22
C LYS A 5 5.90 -11.21 -46.86
N MET A 6 5.79 -12.51 -46.60
CA MET A 6 5.33 -13.02 -45.29
C MET A 6 6.43 -12.98 -44.22
N LEU A 7 7.70 -12.89 -44.61
CA LEU A 7 8.81 -12.77 -43.66
C LEU A 7 9.08 -11.30 -43.26
N ALA A 8 8.45 -10.33 -43.93
CA ALA A 8 8.58 -8.92 -43.60
C ALA A 8 7.58 -8.45 -42.53
N LEU A 9 6.58 -9.27 -42.17
CA LEU A 9 5.61 -8.93 -41.12
C LEU A 9 5.97 -9.51 -39.74
N ALA A 10 6.91 -10.44 -39.68
CA ALA A 10 7.38 -11.03 -38.42
C ALA A 10 8.44 -10.18 -37.69
N LEU A 11 8.96 -9.12 -38.33
CA LEU A 11 10.02 -8.26 -37.76
C LEU A 11 9.49 -6.93 -37.21
N ALA A 12 8.17 -6.75 -37.14
CA ALA A 12 7.56 -5.51 -36.64
C ALA A 12 7.12 -5.58 -35.16
N LEU A 13 7.36 -6.70 -34.46
CA LEU A 13 6.92 -6.91 -33.08
C LEU A 13 8.06 -7.00 -32.05
N SER A 14 9.28 -6.61 -32.42
CA SER A 14 10.43 -6.60 -31.50
C SER A 14 10.62 -5.27 -30.77
N GLY A 15 9.79 -4.27 -31.04
CA GLY A 15 9.75 -3.00 -30.32
C GLY A 15 8.88 -3.08 -29.08
N ALA A 16 9.08 -4.07 -28.21
CA ALA A 16 8.48 -4.04 -26.88
C ALA A 16 9.15 -2.90 -26.12
N SER A 17 8.50 -1.74 -26.13
CA SER A 17 8.81 -0.65 -25.23
C SER A 17 8.76 -1.22 -23.82
N VAL A 18 9.92 -1.44 -23.21
CA VAL A 18 10.01 -1.52 -21.75
C VAL A 18 9.62 -0.13 -21.29
N VAL A 19 8.32 0.10 -21.13
CA VAL A 19 7.84 1.21 -20.33
C VAL A 19 8.35 0.86 -18.94
N ALA A 20 9.49 1.43 -18.59
CA ALA A 20 9.91 1.48 -17.21
C ALA A 20 8.76 2.18 -16.50
N VAL A 21 7.91 1.39 -15.85
CA VAL A 21 7.03 1.90 -14.81
C VAL A 21 7.99 2.30 -13.71
N GLY A 22 8.59 3.49 -13.88
CA GLY A 22 9.15 4.26 -12.80
C GLY A 22 7.97 4.63 -11.93
N GLY A 23 7.51 3.66 -11.13
CA GLY A 23 6.55 3.92 -10.07
C GLY A 23 7.20 4.98 -9.20
N ALA A 24 6.61 6.19 -9.18
CA ALA A 24 7.03 7.21 -8.24
C ALA A 24 7.12 6.54 -6.86
N ALA A 25 8.25 6.73 -6.17
CA ALA A 25 8.47 6.14 -4.86
C ALA A 25 7.24 6.39 -3.99
N ALA A 26 6.63 5.31 -3.49
CA ALA A 26 5.36 5.41 -2.78
C ALA A 26 5.56 6.31 -1.55
N LYS A 27 4.76 7.37 -1.46
CA LYS A 27 4.84 8.30 -0.33
C LYS A 27 4.56 7.53 0.97
N PRO A 28 5.43 7.60 1.99
CA PRO A 28 5.16 6.98 3.29
C PRO A 28 3.81 7.43 3.86
N ALA A 29 3.09 6.53 4.51
CA ALA A 29 1.85 6.85 5.21
C ALA A 29 2.14 7.76 6.42
N ASN A 30 1.23 8.66 6.75
CA ASN A 30 1.37 9.51 7.95
C ASN A 30 0.84 8.77 9.18
N VAL A 31 1.56 7.74 9.61
CA VAL A 31 1.14 6.87 10.72
C VAL A 31 1.11 7.63 12.03
N SER A 32 2.09 8.49 12.32
CA SER A 32 2.15 9.26 13.56
C SER A 32 0.91 10.14 13.76
N ALA A 33 0.38 10.75 12.70
CA ALA A 33 -0.87 11.51 12.78
C ALA A 33 -2.09 10.62 13.06
N ALA A 34 -2.15 9.42 12.46
CA ALA A 34 -3.23 8.47 12.73
C ALA A 34 -3.20 7.96 14.18
N VAL A 35 -2.01 7.69 14.72
CA VAL A 35 -1.82 7.32 16.12
C VAL A 35 -2.18 8.49 17.05
N ALA A 36 -1.77 9.71 16.74
CA ALA A 36 -2.07 10.90 17.55
C ALA A 36 -3.56 11.25 17.61
N ASN A 37 -4.36 10.82 16.62
CA ASN A 37 -5.80 11.01 16.59
C ASN A 37 -6.52 10.03 17.52
N ALA A 38 -6.27 10.13 18.83
CA ALA A 38 -6.81 9.23 19.85
C ALA A 38 -8.36 9.29 19.92
N ASP A 39 -8.96 10.45 19.68
CA ASP A 39 -10.42 10.64 19.74
C ASP A 39 -11.17 9.85 18.66
N ALA A 40 -10.51 9.51 17.54
CA ALA A 40 -11.07 8.69 16.47
C ALA A 40 -10.84 7.18 16.67
N ARG A 41 -10.20 6.77 17.77
CA ARG A 41 -9.84 5.38 18.07
C ARG A 41 -10.51 4.90 19.35
N THR A 42 -10.65 3.59 19.48
CA THR A 42 -11.23 3.02 20.71
C THR A 42 -10.26 3.24 21.88
N ALA A 43 -10.77 3.69 23.04
CA ALA A 43 -9.92 4.02 24.20
C ALA A 43 -9.04 2.85 24.67
N ASP A 44 -9.54 1.60 24.60
CA ASP A 44 -8.77 0.41 24.93
C ASP A 44 -7.68 0.11 23.89
N ASN A 45 -7.89 0.47 22.62
CA ASN A 45 -6.86 0.38 21.60
C ASN A 45 -5.75 1.40 21.86
N VAL A 46 -6.08 2.65 22.19
CA VAL A 46 -5.09 3.70 22.50
C VAL A 46 -4.13 3.25 23.62
N LYS A 47 -4.63 2.58 24.66
CA LYS A 47 -3.79 2.05 25.77
C LYS A 47 -2.73 1.04 25.30
N LEU A 48 -2.94 0.36 24.18
CA LEU A 48 -2.01 -0.65 23.67
C LEU A 48 -0.81 -0.04 22.94
N ASP A 49 -0.90 1.23 22.54
CA ASP A 49 0.12 1.92 21.73
C ASP A 49 1.50 1.92 22.37
N GLU A 50 1.57 2.13 23.69
CA GLU A 50 2.85 2.16 24.42
C GLU A 50 3.63 0.86 24.23
N SER A 51 2.95 -0.29 24.33
CA SER A 51 3.57 -1.61 24.17
C SER A 51 3.80 -2.00 22.70
N ARG A 52 2.91 -1.55 21.79
CA ARG A 52 2.88 -1.99 20.39
C ARG A 52 3.66 -1.09 19.43
N LYS A 53 3.97 0.15 19.84
CA LYS A 53 4.75 1.12 19.05
C LYS A 53 4.29 1.20 17.59
N PRO A 54 3.01 1.51 17.35
CA PRO A 54 2.40 1.33 16.04
C PRO A 54 3.02 2.19 14.94
N ALA A 55 3.52 3.38 15.28
CA ALA A 55 4.18 4.26 14.31
C ALA A 55 5.46 3.62 13.78
N GLU A 56 6.30 3.13 14.68
CA GLU A 56 7.57 2.49 14.38
C GLU A 56 7.38 1.17 13.63
N VAL A 57 6.42 0.35 14.07
CA VAL A 57 6.12 -0.94 13.41
C VAL A 57 5.61 -0.71 11.99
N LEU A 58 4.63 0.16 11.78
CA LEU A 58 4.07 0.38 10.45
C LEU A 58 5.05 1.13 9.52
N GLN A 59 5.93 1.97 10.07
CA GLN A 59 7.03 2.58 9.33
C GLN A 59 8.05 1.52 8.89
N PHE A 60 8.43 0.62 9.79
CA PHE A 60 9.32 -0.50 9.48
C PHE A 60 8.74 -1.42 8.40
N LEU A 61 7.44 -1.71 8.48
CA LEU A 61 6.71 -2.49 7.48
C LEU A 61 6.51 -1.75 6.14
N GLY A 62 6.85 -0.46 6.07
CA GLY A 62 6.79 0.33 4.84
C GLY A 62 5.37 0.71 4.42
N LEU A 63 4.43 0.88 5.37
CA LEU A 63 3.07 1.33 5.06
C LEU A 63 3.12 2.67 4.31
N SER A 64 2.49 2.72 3.14
CA SER A 64 2.51 3.88 2.26
C SER A 64 1.10 4.44 2.03
N ALA A 65 1.02 5.73 1.73
CA ALA A 65 -0.22 6.34 1.25
C ALA A 65 -0.68 5.64 -0.04
N GLY A 66 -1.98 5.37 -0.16
CA GLY A 66 -2.57 4.64 -1.29
C GLY A 66 -2.40 3.12 -1.23
N MET A 67 -1.73 2.56 -0.22
CA MET A 67 -1.50 1.13 -0.12
C MET A 67 -2.81 0.35 0.11
N ARG A 68 -2.89 -0.84 -0.48
CA ARG A 68 -3.87 -1.87 -0.11
C ARG A 68 -3.22 -2.80 0.91
N ALA A 69 -3.61 -2.68 2.17
CA ALA A 69 -3.04 -3.44 3.29
C ALA A 69 -4.08 -4.40 3.88
N ILE A 70 -3.61 -5.39 4.63
CA ILE A 70 -4.47 -6.35 5.34
C ILE A 70 -4.15 -6.33 6.83
N ASP A 71 -5.18 -6.20 7.67
CA ASP A 71 -5.14 -6.57 9.09
C ASP A 71 -5.57 -8.03 9.20
N LEU A 72 -4.58 -8.93 9.23
CA LEU A 72 -4.80 -10.37 9.02
C LEU A 72 -5.56 -11.06 10.17
N PHE A 73 -5.43 -10.54 11.39
CA PHE A 73 -6.07 -11.14 12.56
C PHE A 73 -7.28 -10.35 13.04
N GLY A 74 -7.38 -9.08 12.65
CA GLY A 74 -8.59 -8.23 12.66
C GLY A 74 -9.27 -7.95 14.01
N GLY A 75 -8.91 -8.67 15.07
CA GLY A 75 -9.66 -8.88 16.30
C GLY A 75 -10.39 -7.64 16.82
N ASN A 76 -9.74 -6.86 17.66
CA ASN A 76 -10.30 -5.63 18.21
C ASN A 76 -10.07 -4.40 17.30
N ARG A 77 -9.75 -4.61 16.01
CA ARG A 77 -9.53 -3.56 15.00
C ARG A 77 -8.39 -2.59 15.29
N TYR A 78 -7.51 -2.89 16.24
CA TYR A 78 -6.40 -2.04 16.63
C TYR A 78 -5.58 -1.50 15.44
N TRP A 79 -5.12 -2.39 14.55
CA TRP A 79 -4.31 -1.98 13.41
C TRP A 79 -5.14 -1.27 12.34
N ALA A 80 -6.36 -1.75 12.09
CA ALA A 80 -7.28 -1.13 11.13
C ALA A 80 -7.61 0.34 11.46
N GLU A 81 -7.83 0.67 12.74
CA GLU A 81 -8.09 2.04 13.22
C GLU A 81 -6.94 3.01 12.89
N ILE A 82 -5.71 2.49 12.78
CA ILE A 82 -4.50 3.29 12.49
C ILE A 82 -4.19 3.27 10.99
N MET A 83 -4.19 2.09 10.37
CA MET A 83 -3.80 1.90 8.97
C MET A 83 -4.79 2.58 8.01
N ALA A 84 -6.10 2.48 8.25
CA ALA A 84 -7.11 2.98 7.33
C ALA A 84 -7.00 4.50 7.10
N PRO A 85 -6.94 5.37 8.13
CA PRO A 85 -6.68 6.79 7.91
C PRO A 85 -5.27 7.07 7.40
N ALA A 86 -4.26 6.27 7.76
CA ALA A 86 -2.87 6.49 7.33
C ALA A 86 -2.64 6.23 5.84
N VAL A 87 -3.25 5.19 5.26
CA VAL A 87 -3.19 4.94 3.80
C VAL A 87 -4.03 5.94 3.00
N GLY A 88 -4.98 6.61 3.66
CA GLY A 88 -5.78 7.69 3.09
C GLY A 88 -6.80 7.23 2.03
N PRO A 89 -7.48 8.18 1.36
CA PRO A 89 -8.66 7.90 0.54
C PRO A 89 -8.39 7.10 -0.74
N LYS A 90 -7.12 6.99 -1.17
CA LYS A 90 -6.71 6.16 -2.31
C LYS A 90 -6.24 4.77 -1.90
N GLY A 91 -6.10 4.52 -0.59
CA GLY A 91 -5.71 3.24 -0.04
C GLY A 91 -6.91 2.41 0.37
N HIS A 92 -6.65 1.19 0.82
CA HIS A 92 -7.68 0.30 1.35
C HIS A 92 -7.08 -0.60 2.43
N VAL A 93 -7.84 -0.84 3.49
CA VAL A 93 -7.47 -1.83 4.50
C VAL A 93 -8.55 -2.91 4.53
N THR A 94 -8.17 -4.12 4.16
CA THR A 94 -9.00 -5.30 4.36
C THR A 94 -8.76 -5.79 5.78
N VAL A 95 -9.83 -6.11 6.50
CA VAL A 95 -9.73 -6.75 7.81
C VAL A 95 -10.30 -8.14 7.71
N TRP A 96 -9.52 -9.13 8.10
CA TRP A 96 -9.89 -10.54 8.06
C TRP A 96 -10.37 -11.02 9.43
#